data_AF-F3FV39-F1
#
_entry.id   AF-F3FV39-F1
#
_cell.length_a   1.000
_cell.length_b   1.000
_cell.length_c   1.000
_cell.angle_alpha   90.00
_cell.angle_beta   90.00
_cell.angle_gamma   90.00
#
_symmetry.space_group_name_H-M   'P 1'
#
loop_
_entity.id
_entity.type
_entity.pdbx_description
1 polymer ?
#
loop_
_entity_poly.entity_id
_entity_poly.type
_entity_poly.pdbx_seq_one_letter_code
_entity_poly.pdbx_strand_id
1 'polypeptide(L)'
;MPPYSLPAHIQDEMREQVKKMALELGVVGLMNVQLALQGEDIYVIEVNPRASRTVPFVSKCIGVSLAMIAARVMAGKTLKELNFTKEIIPNFYSVKEAVFPFAKFPGVDPILGPEMKSTGEVMGVGDTFGEAFAKAQMGASEVLPTGG
;
A
#
# COMPACT_ATOMS: atom_id res chain seq x y z
N MET A 1 6.80 2.17 -1.61
CA MET A 1 6.14 3.12 -2.53
C MET A 1 7.16 4.20 -2.87
N PRO A 2 7.41 4.47 -4.16
CA PRO A 2 6.88 3.71 -5.31
C PRO A 2 7.30 2.23 -5.31
N PRO A 3 6.77 1.37 -6.21
CA PRO A 3 7.26 0.00 -6.39
C PRO A 3 8.76 0.00 -6.70
N TYR A 4 9.52 -0.95 -6.13
CA TYR A 4 10.99 -0.97 -6.25
C TYR A 4 11.51 -1.88 -7.38
N SER A 5 10.69 -2.82 -7.86
CA SER A 5 11.09 -3.85 -8.84
C SER A 5 10.12 -4.03 -10.01
N LEU A 6 8.94 -3.40 -9.98
CA LEU A 6 7.93 -3.57 -11.04
C LEU A 6 8.24 -2.64 -12.23
N PRO A 7 8.32 -3.17 -13.47
CA PRO A 7 8.47 -2.36 -14.67
C PRO A 7 7.32 -1.37 -14.86
N ALA A 8 7.60 -0.21 -15.46
CA ALA A 8 6.59 0.84 -15.66
C ALA A 8 5.39 0.36 -16.50
N HIS A 9 5.64 -0.41 -17.56
CA HIS A 9 4.56 -0.93 -18.43
C HIS A 9 3.58 -1.86 -17.68
N ILE A 10 4.08 -2.71 -16.77
CA ILE A 10 3.23 -3.55 -15.91
C ILE A 10 2.41 -2.67 -14.96
N GLN A 11 3.03 -1.64 -14.36
CA GLN A 11 2.29 -0.72 -13.49
C GLN A 11 1.17 0.01 -14.25
N ASP A 12 1.42 0.42 -15.49
CA ASP A 12 0.42 1.07 -16.34
C ASP A 12 -0.73 0.13 -16.71
N GLU A 13 -0.43 -1.13 -17.01
CA GLU A 13 -1.47 -2.14 -17.24
C GLU A 13 -2.32 -2.37 -15.98
N MET A 14 -1.69 -2.51 -14.81
CA MET A 14 -2.39 -2.59 -13.52
C MET A 14 -3.29 -1.37 -13.30
N ARG A 15 -2.83 -0.15 -13.61
CA ARG A 15 -3.64 1.08 -13.51
C ARG A 15 -4.89 1.01 -14.39
N GLU A 16 -4.75 0.57 -15.64
CA GLU A 16 -5.88 0.46 -16.57
C GLU A 16 -6.89 -0.60 -16.12
N GLN A 17 -6.43 -1.76 -15.63
CA GLN A 17 -7.31 -2.78 -15.06
C GLN A 17 -8.08 -2.25 -13.85
N VAL A 18 -7.41 -1.56 -12.92
CA VAL A 18 -8.04 -0.97 -11.73
C VAL A 18 -9.09 0.09 -12.09
N LYS A 19 -8.82 0.95 -13.08
CA LYS A 19 -9.80 1.94 -13.57
C LYS A 19 -11.05 1.27 -14.13
N LYS A 20 -10.89 0.23 -14.96
CA LYS A 20 -12.02 -0.52 -15.54
C LYS A 20 -12.87 -1.16 -14.43
N MET A 21 -12.24 -1.78 -13.44
CA MET A 21 -12.94 -2.35 -12.28
C MET A 21 -13.71 -1.29 -11.48
N ALA A 22 -13.12 -0.11 -11.26
CA ALA A 22 -13.77 0.98 -10.54
C ALA A 22 -15.08 1.43 -11.21
N LEU A 23 -15.04 1.56 -12.54
CA LEU A 23 -16.18 1.98 -13.36
C LEU A 23 -17.26 0.91 -13.40
N GLU A 24 -16.88 -0.34 -13.68
CA GLU A 24 -17.82 -1.47 -13.79
C GLU A 24 -18.55 -1.74 -12.47
N LEU A 25 -17.85 -1.62 -11.34
CA LEU A 25 -18.43 -1.82 -10.01
C LEU A 25 -19.19 -0.59 -9.48
N GLY A 26 -19.24 0.51 -10.23
CA GLY A 26 -19.92 1.74 -9.82
C GLY A 26 -19.34 2.35 -8.52
N VAL A 27 -18.03 2.26 -8.32
CA VAL A 27 -17.39 2.70 -7.08
C VAL A 27 -17.51 4.21 -6.91
N VAL A 28 -18.03 4.63 -5.75
CA VAL A 28 -18.03 6.03 -5.29
C VAL A 28 -17.29 6.09 -3.96
N GLY A 29 -16.12 6.75 -3.95
CA GLY A 29 -15.26 6.84 -2.77
C GLY A 29 -13.95 6.06 -2.95
N LEU A 30 -13.59 5.21 -1.98
CA LEU A 30 -12.36 4.41 -2.02
C LEU A 30 -12.63 3.00 -2.54
N MET A 31 -11.65 2.46 -3.25
CA MET A 31 -11.50 1.02 -3.45
C MET A 31 -10.06 0.58 -3.22
N ASN A 32 -9.89 -0.70 -2.97
CA ASN A 32 -8.62 -1.38 -2.97
C ASN A 32 -8.70 -2.62 -3.87
N VAL A 33 -7.69 -2.81 -4.71
CA VAL A 33 -7.55 -3.98 -5.57
C VAL A 33 -6.26 -4.68 -5.20
N GLN A 34 -6.31 -6.00 -5.08
CA GLN A 34 -5.15 -6.85 -4.85
C GLN A 34 -4.88 -7.66 -6.12
N LEU A 35 -3.65 -7.54 -6.62
CA LEU A 35 -3.19 -8.18 -7.85
C LEU A 35 -1.99 -9.08 -7.54
N ALA A 36 -1.84 -10.15 -8.30
CA ALA A 36 -0.63 -10.96 -8.37
C ALA A 36 0.00 -10.81 -9.76
N LEU A 37 1.33 -10.82 -9.83
CA LEU A 37 2.07 -10.88 -11.08
C LEU A 37 2.86 -12.19 -11.13
N GLN A 38 2.67 -12.98 -12.18
CA GLN A 38 3.47 -14.17 -12.44
C GLN A 38 4.03 -14.11 -13.86
N GLY A 39 5.35 -13.93 -13.99
CA GLY A 39 5.94 -13.57 -15.27
C GLY A 39 5.44 -12.20 -15.72
N GLU A 40 4.71 -12.16 -16.83
CA GLU A 40 4.05 -10.95 -17.35
C GLU A 40 2.54 -10.95 -17.11
N ASP A 41 1.98 -12.06 -16.63
CA ASP A 41 0.53 -12.19 -16.42
C ASP A 41 0.08 -11.55 -15.10
N ILE A 42 -0.89 -10.65 -15.20
CA ILE A 42 -1.52 -9.98 -14.06
C ILE A 42 -2.82 -10.71 -13.70
N TYR A 43 -2.90 -11.20 -12.47
CA TYR A 43 -4.07 -11.89 -11.90
C TYR A 43 -4.76 -11.01 -10.86
N VAL A 44 -6.09 -10.98 -10.88
CA VAL A 44 -6.89 -10.31 -9.85
C VAL A 44 -7.13 -11.29 -8.70
N ILE A 45 -6.71 -10.92 -7.48
CA ILE A 45 -6.99 -11.70 -6.27
C ILE A 45 -8.36 -11.32 -5.73
N GLU A 46 -8.56 -10.05 -5.39
CA GLU A 46 -9.83 -9.53 -4.90
C GLU A 46 -9.98 -8.02 -5.13
N VAL A 47 -11.23 -7.54 -5.09
CA VAL A 47 -11.59 -6.13 -5.12
C VAL A 47 -12.42 -5.79 -3.89
N ASN A 48 -11.98 -4.80 -3.13
CA ASN A 48 -12.66 -4.28 -1.96
C ASN A 48 -13.15 -2.86 -2.26
N PRO A 49 -14.46 -2.64 -2.57
CA PRO A 49 -15.03 -1.32 -2.85
C PRO A 49 -15.28 -0.52 -1.55
N ARG A 50 -14.23 -0.39 -0.73
CA ARG A 50 -14.21 0.30 0.55
C ARG A 50 -12.79 0.76 0.89
N ALA A 51 -12.67 1.54 1.95
CA ALA A 51 -11.37 1.86 2.52
C ALA A 51 -10.64 0.59 3.00
N SER A 52 -9.36 0.47 2.64
CA SER A 52 -8.45 -0.56 3.13
C SER A 52 -7.58 -0.02 4.27
N ARG A 53 -6.96 -0.94 5.01
CA ARG A 53 -5.97 -0.61 6.05
C ARG A 53 -4.71 0.08 5.51
N THR A 54 -4.51 0.14 4.19
CA THR A 54 -3.35 0.80 3.57
C THR A 54 -3.57 2.28 3.29
N VAL A 55 -4.82 2.78 3.36
CA VAL A 55 -5.17 4.17 3.07
C VAL A 55 -4.39 5.19 3.92
N PRO A 56 -4.21 5.01 5.25
CA PRO A 56 -3.42 5.94 6.06
C PRO A 56 -1.96 6.01 5.64
N PHE A 57 -1.34 4.85 5.36
CA PHE A 57 0.04 4.78 4.87
C PHE A 57 0.20 5.52 3.54
N VAL A 58 -0.64 5.22 2.55
CA VAL A 58 -0.58 5.88 1.23
C VAL A 58 -0.79 7.39 1.38
N SER A 59 -1.75 7.81 2.20
CA SER A 59 -2.03 9.22 2.46
C SER A 59 -0.82 9.96 3.04
N LYS A 60 -0.08 9.31 3.96
CA LYS A 60 1.16 9.87 4.52
C LYS A 60 2.26 9.98 3.49
N CYS A 61 2.37 9.01 2.60
CA CYS A 61 3.41 9.03 1.58
C CYS A 61 3.20 10.14 0.54
N ILE A 62 1.96 10.42 0.13
CA ILE A 62 1.66 11.44 -0.89
C ILE A 62 1.32 12.82 -0.30
N GLY A 63 1.25 12.94 1.04
CA GLY A 63 0.91 14.18 1.73
C GLY A 63 -0.56 14.62 1.61
N VAL A 64 -1.46 13.73 1.16
CA VAL A 64 -2.89 14.03 0.93
C VAL A 64 -3.75 13.00 1.66
N SER A 65 -4.76 13.46 2.39
CA SER A 65 -5.73 12.56 3.05
C SER A 65 -6.71 11.98 2.04
N LEU A 66 -6.44 10.75 1.58
CA LEU A 66 -7.31 10.03 0.65
C LEU A 66 -8.70 9.76 1.24
N ALA A 67 -8.77 9.49 2.55
CA ALA A 67 -10.04 9.31 3.24
C ALA A 67 -10.91 10.58 3.18
N MET A 68 -10.31 11.76 3.36
CA MET A 68 -11.02 13.04 3.27
C MET A 68 -11.48 13.35 1.84
N ILE A 69 -10.63 13.09 0.83
CA ILE A 69 -11.00 13.23 -0.58
C ILE A 69 -12.19 12.32 -0.90
N ALA A 70 -12.10 11.03 -0.55
CA ALA A 70 -13.16 10.07 -0.84
C ALA A 70 -14.46 10.38 -0.11
N ALA A 71 -14.41 10.84 1.15
CA ALA A 71 -15.58 11.29 1.88
C ALA A 71 -16.29 12.45 1.16
N ARG A 72 -15.53 13.42 0.65
CA ARG A 72 -16.08 14.52 -0.17
C ARG A 72 -16.66 14.02 -1.48
N VAL A 73 -16.03 13.01 -2.11
CA VAL A 73 -16.56 12.36 -3.31
C VAL A 73 -17.91 11.69 -3.06
N MET A 74 -18.01 10.93 -1.96
CA MET A 74 -19.28 10.32 -1.54
C MET A 74 -20.35 11.37 -1.20
N ALA A 75 -19.95 12.56 -0.75
CA ALA A 75 -20.83 13.70 -0.52
C ALA A 75 -21.19 14.49 -1.79
N GLY A 76 -20.80 14.01 -2.98
CA GLY A 76 -21.19 14.59 -4.27
C GLY A 76 -20.16 15.51 -4.93
N LYS A 77 -18.97 15.69 -4.35
CA LYS A 77 -17.89 16.44 -5.00
C LYS A 77 -17.16 15.58 -6.03
N THR A 78 -16.81 16.15 -7.16
CA THR A 78 -15.97 15.47 -8.16
C THR A 78 -14.49 15.57 -7.81
N LEU A 79 -13.67 14.62 -8.27
CA LEU A 79 -12.20 14.72 -8.14
C LEU A 79 -11.65 16.00 -8.81
N LYS A 80 -12.32 16.50 -9.85
CA LYS A 80 -11.99 17.75 -10.54
C LYS A 80 -12.20 18.97 -9.63
N GLU A 81 -13.33 19.07 -8.94
CA GLU A 81 -13.58 20.13 -7.95
C GLU A 81 -12.59 20.08 -6.78
N LEU A 82 -12.07 18.89 -6.46
CA LEU A 82 -11.09 18.69 -5.39
C LEU A 82 -9.64 18.84 -5.86
N ASN A 83 -9.39 19.17 -7.14
CA ASN A 83 -8.06 19.24 -7.74
C ASN A 83 -7.21 17.96 -7.56
N PHE A 84 -7.85 16.78 -7.50
CA PHE A 84 -7.21 15.50 -7.25
C PHE A 84 -7.41 14.53 -8.43
N THR A 85 -6.99 14.97 -9.62
CA THR A 85 -7.17 14.24 -10.88
C THR A 85 -5.90 13.59 -11.42
N LYS A 86 -4.76 13.83 -10.76
CA LYS A 86 -3.45 13.26 -11.14
C LYS A 86 -2.89 12.45 -9.98
N GLU A 87 -2.29 11.31 -10.32
CA GLU A 87 -1.53 10.50 -9.36
C GLU A 87 -0.30 11.29 -8.88
N ILE A 88 -0.03 11.24 -7.58
CA ILE A 88 1.15 11.84 -6.97
C ILE A 88 2.17 10.72 -6.76
N ILE A 89 3.32 10.82 -7.41
CA ILE A 89 4.45 9.90 -7.25
C ILE A 89 5.54 10.65 -6.48
N PRO A 90 5.79 10.30 -5.20
CA PRO A 90 6.86 10.92 -4.42
C PRO A 90 8.25 10.67 -5.01
N ASN A 91 9.18 11.58 -4.75
CA ASN A 91 10.59 11.48 -5.13
C ASN A 91 11.47 10.80 -4.06
N PHE A 92 10.83 10.12 -3.10
CA PHE A 92 11.46 9.37 -2.02
C PHE A 92 10.76 8.01 -1.87
N TYR A 93 11.41 7.08 -1.17
CA TYR A 93 10.84 5.78 -0.85
C TYR A 93 10.19 5.78 0.54
N SER A 94 9.00 5.20 0.58
CA SER A 94 8.29 4.85 1.81
C SER A 94 8.06 3.34 1.87
N VAL A 95 8.54 2.69 2.93
CA VAL A 95 8.35 1.26 3.18
C VAL A 95 7.45 1.08 4.40
N LYS A 96 6.47 0.19 4.27
CA LYS A 96 5.62 -0.23 5.39
C LYS A 96 6.06 -1.61 5.85
N GLU A 97 6.29 -1.76 7.15
CA GLU A 97 6.60 -3.06 7.76
C GLU A 97 5.56 -3.40 8.84
N ALA A 98 5.28 -4.68 9.01
CA ALA A 98 4.34 -5.22 9.98
C ALA A 98 5.02 -5.51 11.33
N VAL A 99 4.29 -5.28 12.41
CA VAL A 99 4.72 -5.65 13.77
C VAL A 99 3.93 -6.85 14.24
N PHE A 100 4.65 -7.92 14.62
CA PHE A 100 4.07 -9.21 14.99
C PHE A 100 4.08 -9.44 16.51
N PRO A 101 3.04 -10.06 17.09
CA PRO A 101 2.95 -10.30 18.52
C PRO A 101 3.62 -11.61 18.96
N PHE A 102 4.51 -12.22 18.17
CA PHE A 102 5.05 -13.57 18.45
C PHE A 102 5.71 -13.69 19.83
N ALA A 103 6.41 -12.66 20.29
CA ALA A 103 7.01 -12.63 21.63
C ALA A 103 5.98 -12.75 22.78
N LYS A 104 4.71 -12.45 22.52
CA LYS A 104 3.61 -12.61 23.50
C LYS A 104 3.04 -14.03 23.52
N PHE A 105 3.35 -14.86 22.52
CA PHE A 105 2.77 -16.19 22.32
C PHE A 105 3.84 -17.22 21.98
N PRO A 106 4.71 -17.60 22.94
CA PRO A 106 5.87 -18.46 22.69
C PRO A 106 5.55 -19.90 22.23
N GLY A 107 4.29 -20.33 22.39
CA GLY A 107 3.81 -21.64 21.90
C GLY A 107 3.28 -21.62 20.46
N VAL A 108 3.30 -20.47 19.79
CA VAL A 108 2.82 -20.31 18.41
C VAL A 108 4.03 -20.26 17.47
N ASP A 109 3.93 -21.00 16.38
CA ASP A 109 4.95 -21.00 15.33
C ASP A 109 5.01 -19.62 14.62
N PRO A 110 6.14 -18.90 14.66
CA PRO A 110 6.29 -17.56 14.07
C PRO A 110 6.43 -17.60 12.54
N ILE A 111 5.58 -18.37 11.86
CA ILE A 111 5.55 -18.50 10.40
C ILE A 111 4.44 -17.61 9.81
N LEU A 112 4.80 -16.91 8.74
CA LEU A 112 3.87 -16.16 7.89
C LEU A 112 3.06 -17.11 7.02
N GLY A 113 1.79 -16.80 6.82
CA GLY A 113 0.88 -17.61 6.01
C GLY A 113 -0.14 -16.74 5.28
N PRO A 114 -1.19 -17.36 4.69
CA PRO A 114 -2.25 -16.63 4.01
C PRO A 114 -3.10 -15.78 4.97
N GLU A 115 -3.07 -16.08 6.28
CA GLU A 115 -3.77 -15.32 7.31
C GLU A 115 -2.90 -14.18 7.87
N MET A 116 -3.53 -13.02 8.07
CA MET A 116 -2.89 -11.86 8.67
C MET A 116 -2.74 -12.01 10.19
N LYS A 117 -1.50 -12.16 10.68
CA LYS A 117 -1.19 -12.28 12.13
C LYS A 117 -0.64 -11.00 12.79
N SER A 118 -0.35 -9.94 12.02
CA SER A 118 0.27 -8.73 12.56
C SER A 118 -0.72 -7.82 13.28
N THR A 119 -0.26 -7.18 14.35
CA THR A 119 -1.08 -6.29 15.21
C THR A 119 -0.82 -4.81 14.96
N GLY A 120 0.32 -4.48 14.36
CA GLY A 120 0.72 -3.10 14.11
C GLY A 120 1.48 -2.96 12.81
N GLU A 121 1.85 -1.73 12.48
CA GLU A 121 2.67 -1.40 11.33
C GLU A 121 3.53 -0.16 11.62
N VAL A 122 4.68 -0.11 10.97
CA VAL A 122 5.62 1.00 11.01
C VAL A 122 5.94 1.48 9.60
N MET A 123 6.46 2.69 9.49
CA MET A 123 6.80 3.31 8.21
C MET A 123 8.22 3.84 8.25
N GLY A 124 9.06 3.37 7.33
CA GLY A 124 10.39 3.92 7.06
C GLY A 124 10.36 4.80 5.81
N VAL A 125 11.10 5.92 5.85
CA VAL A 125 11.21 6.87 4.72
C VAL A 125 12.69 7.13 4.42
N GLY A 126 13.09 7.09 3.16
CA GLY A 126 14.46 7.34 2.72
C GLY A 126 14.55 7.72 1.25
N ASP A 127 15.71 8.21 0.84
CA ASP A 127 15.97 8.61 -0.55
C ASP A 127 16.15 7.37 -1.45
N THR A 128 16.55 6.24 -0.85
CA THR A 128 16.65 4.95 -1.52
C THR A 128 15.71 3.92 -0.89
N PHE A 129 15.33 2.90 -1.68
CA PHE A 129 14.56 1.78 -1.15
C PHE A 129 15.26 1.09 0.02
N GLY A 130 16.57 0.84 -0.08
CA GLY A 130 17.34 0.17 0.97
C GLY A 130 17.35 0.95 2.29
N GLU A 131 17.48 2.28 2.21
CA GLU A 131 17.40 3.14 3.40
C GLU A 131 16.00 3.13 4.03
N ALA A 132 14.95 3.29 3.22
CA ALA A 132 13.57 3.26 3.70
C ALA A 132 13.23 1.90 4.33
N PHE A 133 13.70 0.81 3.73
CA PHE A 133 13.55 -0.56 4.22
C PHE A 133 14.27 -0.76 5.55
N ALA A 134 15.54 -0.35 5.65
CA ALA A 134 16.31 -0.43 6.89
C ALA A 134 15.62 0.34 8.03
N LYS A 135 15.11 1.55 7.76
CA LYS A 135 14.35 2.34 8.73
C LYS A 135 13.05 1.66 9.16
N ALA A 136 12.33 1.02 8.24
CA ALA A 136 11.12 0.28 8.56
C ALA A 136 11.42 -0.94 9.45
N GLN A 137 12.46 -1.71 9.13
CA GLN A 137 12.93 -2.84 9.93
C GLN A 137 13.33 -2.43 11.36
N MET A 138 14.13 -1.36 11.49
CA MET A 138 14.48 -0.81 12.81
C MET A 138 13.23 -0.36 13.57
N GLY A 139 12.28 0.27 12.89
CA GLY A 139 10.99 0.66 13.48
C GLY A 139 10.18 -0.54 13.97
N ALA A 140 10.27 -1.69 13.27
CA ALA A 140 9.61 -2.94 13.63
C ALA A 140 10.33 -3.68 14.78
N SER A 141 11.38 -3.08 15.35
CA SER A 141 12.22 -3.67 16.41
C SER A 141 13.06 -4.87 15.97
N GLU A 142 13.35 -4.97 14.67
CA GLU A 142 14.31 -5.94 14.15
C GLU A 142 15.74 -5.50 14.44
N VAL A 143 16.59 -6.46 14.80
CA VAL A 143 18.02 -6.22 14.99
C VAL A 143 18.73 -6.43 13.67
N LEU A 144 19.12 -5.33 13.03
CA LEU A 144 19.84 -5.38 11.76
C LEU A 144 21.29 -5.87 11.97
N PRO A 145 21.81 -6.75 11.09
CA PRO A 145 23.21 -7.14 11.13
C PRO A 145 24.12 -5.94 10.80
N THR A 146 25.19 -5.78 11.57
CA THR A 146 26.18 -4.69 11.40
C THR A 146 27.45 -5.13 10.67
N GLY A 147 27.51 -6.40 10.24
CA GLY A 147 28.62 -6.98 9.49
C GLY A 147 28.32 -8.39 9.00
N GLY A 148 29.20 -8.93 8.15
CA GLY A 148 29.15 -10.26 7.55
C GLY A 148 30.47 -10.60 6.88
#